data_AF-A0A511NAP7-F1
#
_entry.id   AF-A0A511NAP7-F1
#
_cell.length_a   1.000
_cell.length_b   1.000
_cell.length_c   1.000
_cell.angle_alpha   90.00
_cell.angle_beta   90.00
_cell.angle_gamma   90.00
#
_symmetry.space_group_name_H-M   'P 1'
#
loop_
_entity.id
_entity.type
_entity.pdbx_description
1 polymer ?
#
loop_
_entity_poly.entity_id
_entity_poly.type
_entity_poly.pdbx_seq_one_letter_code
_entity_poly.pdbx_strand_id
1 'polypeptide(L)' 'MSHHTCMSSPSRTKSHTKPTYVVVMWRAETGIWQGRVKALPDGREQLVTDMRELVAVVENLQEVQHAKPQPE' A
#
# COMPACT_ATOMS: atom_id res chain seq x y z
N MET A 1 43.32 -32.30 -7.58
CA MET A 1 41.84 -32.38 -7.69
C MET A 1 41.28 -31.28 -6.81
N SER A 2 40.90 -30.15 -7.39
CA SER A 2 40.40 -28.98 -6.64
C SER A 2 39.01 -28.65 -7.13
N HIS A 3 37.99 -28.97 -6.33
CA HIS A 3 36.60 -28.65 -6.65
C HIS A 3 36.27 -27.34 -5.96
N HIS A 4 36.11 -26.28 -6.75
CA HIS A 4 35.64 -24.97 -6.28
C HIS A 4 34.19 -25.09 -5.81
N THR A 5 33.94 -24.80 -4.53
CA THR A 5 32.60 -24.62 -3.99
C THR A 5 32.01 -23.33 -4.56
N CYS A 6 31.10 -23.46 -5.52
CA CYS A 6 30.29 -22.35 -5.98
C CYS A 6 29.23 -22.07 -4.91
N MET A 7 29.45 -21.03 -4.11
CA MET A 7 28.44 -20.46 -3.21
C MET A 7 27.37 -19.78 -4.06
N SER A 8 26.32 -20.52 -4.40
CA SER A 8 25.11 -19.96 -5.00
C SER A 8 24.45 -19.01 -4.01
N SER A 9 24.62 -17.70 -4.25
CA SER A 9 23.99 -16.64 -3.49
C SER A 9 22.46 -16.79 -3.52
N PRO A 10 21.73 -16.56 -2.41
CA PRO A 10 20.28 -16.60 -2.43
C PRO A 10 19.77 -15.47 -3.32
N SER A 11 19.19 -15.84 -4.46
CA SER A 11 18.43 -14.89 -5.28
C SER A 11 17.29 -14.35 -4.43
N ARG A 12 17.35 -13.05 -4.10
CA ARG A 12 16.17 -12.31 -3.62
C ARG A 12 15.13 -12.39 -4.72
N THR A 13 14.24 -13.36 -4.65
CA THR A 13 12.98 -13.32 -5.38
C THR A 13 12.25 -12.08 -4.88
N LYS A 14 12.12 -11.07 -5.73
CA LYS A 14 11.25 -9.93 -5.49
C LYS A 14 9.85 -10.51 -5.35
N SER A 15 9.42 -10.69 -4.10
CA SER A 15 8.02 -10.96 -3.80
C SER A 15 7.23 -9.85 -4.46
N HIS A 16 6.45 -10.18 -5.50
CA HIS A 16 5.44 -9.28 -6.03
C HIS A 16 4.38 -9.18 -4.94
N THR A 17 4.58 -8.27 -3.98
CA THR A 17 3.61 -7.99 -2.94
C THR A 17 2.33 -7.59 -3.63
N LYS A 18 1.24 -8.33 -3.37
CA LYS A 18 -0.08 -7.96 -3.89
C LYS A 18 -0.34 -6.49 -3.49
N PRO A 19 -0.84 -5.65 -4.40
CA PRO A 19 -1.17 -4.27 -4.06
C PRO A 19 -2.19 -4.27 -2.93
N THR A 20 -1.98 -3.39 -1.95
CA THR A 20 -2.88 -3.26 -0.79
C THR A 20 -3.88 -2.12 -1.01
N TYR A 21 -3.59 -1.20 -1.94
CA TYR A 21 -4.39 -0.02 -2.21
C TYR A 21 -4.51 0.25 -3.70
N VAL A 22 -5.64 0.84 -4.10
CA VAL A 22 -5.82 1.48 -5.40
C VAL A 22 -6.16 2.94 -5.17
N VAL A 23 -5.57 3.82 -5.98
CA VAL A 23 -5.81 5.26 -5.94
C VAL A 23 -6.36 5.71 -7.29
N VAL A 24 -7.45 6.46 -7.25
CA VAL A 24 -7.99 7.20 -8.42
C VAL A 24 -7.84 8.68 -8.13
N MET A 25 -7.25 9.43 -9.07
CA MET A 25 -7.03 10.87 -8.93
C MET A 25 -7.72 11.62 -10.06
N TRP A 26 -8.27 12.79 -9.74
CA TRP A 26 -8.87 13.70 -10.71
C TRP A 26 -8.61 15.15 -10.30
N ARG A 27 -8.73 16.06 -11.27
CA ARG A 27 -8.61 17.49 -11.03
C ARG A 27 -10.00 18.09 -10.88
N ALA A 28 -10.26 18.73 -9.75
CA ALA A 28 -11.51 19.46 -9.52
C ALA A 28 -11.59 20.72 -10.40
N GLU A 29 -12.79 21.27 -10.54
CA GLU A 29 -13.02 22.54 -11.27
C GLU A 29 -12.21 23.71 -10.68
N THR A 30 -11.96 23.68 -9.37
CA THR A 30 -11.10 24.63 -8.66
C THR A 30 -9.61 24.50 -9.01
N GLY A 31 -9.24 23.49 -9.80
CA GLY A 31 -7.86 23.19 -10.19
C GLY A 31 -7.08 22.35 -9.17
N ILE A 32 -7.66 22.06 -8.01
CA ILE A 32 -7.06 21.23 -6.94
C ILE A 32 -7.14 19.75 -7.33
N TRP A 33 -6.06 19.02 -7.05
CA TRP A 33 -6.04 17.56 -7.19
C TRP A 33 -6.77 16.90 -6.03
N GLN A 34 -7.72 16.06 -6.38
CA GLN A 34 -8.48 15.23 -5.47
C GLN A 34 -8.31 13.77 -5.84
N GLY A 35 -8.69 12.88 -4.92
CA GLY A 35 -8.64 11.46 -5.19
C GLY A 35 -9.51 10.64 -4.26
N ARG A 36 -9.46 9.34 -4.50
CA ARG A 36 -10.02 8.32 -3.62
C ARG A 36 -9.01 7.21 -3.47
N VAL A 37 -8.80 6.77 -2.23
CA VAL A 37 -8.01 5.60 -1.88
C VAL A 37 -8.95 4.48 -1.48
N LYS A 38 -8.76 3.30 -2.07
CA LYS A 38 -9.46 2.08 -1.69
C LYS A 38 -8.47 1.06 -1.13
N ALA A 39 -8.71 0.58 0.08
CA ALA A 39 -8.04 -0.60 0.63
C ALA A 39 -8.62 -1.85 -0.04
N LEU A 40 -7.75 -2.63 -0.69
CA LEU A 40 -8.16 -3.88 -1.35
C LEU A 40 -8.52 -5.02 -0.39
N PRO A 41 -7.88 -5.17 0.80
CA PRO A 41 -8.20 -6.27 1.70
C PRO A 41 -9.63 -6.25 2.26
N ASP A 42 -10.14 -5.06 2.60
CA ASP A 42 -11.42 -4.87 3.30
C ASP A 42 -12.42 -4.00 2.54
N GLY A 43 -12.02 -3.44 1.39
CA GLY A 43 -12.87 -2.63 0.52
C GLY A 43 -13.14 -1.21 1.04
N ARG A 44 -12.54 -0.78 2.15
CA ARG A 44 -12.76 0.57 2.69
C ARG A 44 -12.25 1.64 1.73
N GLU A 45 -13.00 2.73 1.64
CA GLU A 45 -12.72 3.84 0.73
C GLU A 45 -12.65 5.14 1.52
N GLN A 46 -11.67 5.98 1.18
CA GLN A 46 -11.53 7.31 1.76
C GLN A 46 -11.22 8.34 0.66
N LEU A 47 -11.85 9.51 0.75
CA LEU A 47 -11.58 10.64 -0.15
C LEU A 47 -10.32 11.38 0.28
N VAL A 48 -9.60 11.89 -0.72
CA VAL A 48 -8.44 12.76 -0.57
C VAL A 48 -8.82 14.11 -1.17
N THR A 49 -9.05 15.11 -0.33
CA THR A 49 -9.50 16.44 -0.75
C THR A 49 -8.35 17.37 -1.14
N ASP A 50 -7.18 17.15 -0.56
CA ASP A 50 -5.91 17.74 -0.96
C ASP A 50 -4.84 16.63 -1.01
N MET A 51 -4.03 16.59 -2.07
CA MET A 51 -2.99 15.58 -2.24
C MET A 51 -1.94 15.57 -1.12
N ARG A 52 -1.77 16.67 -0.40
CA ARG A 52 -0.92 16.74 0.80
C ARG A 52 -1.41 15.82 1.93
N GLU A 53 -2.70 15.46 1.93
CA GLU A 53 -3.33 14.59 2.92
C GLU A 53 -3.23 13.10 2.57
N LEU A 54 -2.79 12.76 1.35
CA LEU A 54 -2.80 11.37 0.86
C LEU A 54 -2.06 10.40 1.80
N VAL A 55 -0.92 10.83 2.33
CA VAL A 55 -0.11 10.00 3.25
C VAL A 55 -0.90 9.67 4.51
N ALA A 56 -1.49 10.69 5.15
CA ALA A 56 -2.32 10.51 6.35
C ALA A 56 -3.54 9.63 6.09
N VAL A 57 -4.16 9.75 4.91
CA VAL A 57 -5.26 8.86 4.50
C VAL A 57 -4.82 7.40 4.42
N VAL A 58 -3.65 7.13 3.83
CA VAL A 58 -3.10 5.77 3.74
C VAL A 58 -2.77 5.21 5.13
N GLU A 59 -2.18 6.03 6.01
CA GLU A 59 -1.84 5.64 7.39
C GLU A 59 -3.10 5.28 8.19
N ASN A 60 -4.15 6.11 8.14
CA ASN A 60 -5.43 5.83 8.78
C ASN A 60 -6.07 4.51 8.28
N LEU A 61 -5.93 4.20 6.98
CA LEU A 61 -6.41 2.93 6.43
C LEU A 61 -5.57 1.73 6.91
N GLN A 62 -4.30 1.93 7.25
CA GLN A 62 -3.41 0.90 7.80
C GLN A 62 -3.68 0.62 9.29
N GLU A 63 -3.89 1.64 10.10
CA GLU A 63 -4.12 1.49 11.56
C GLU A 63 -5.31 0.58 11.86
N VAL A 64 -6.39 0.72 11.09
CA VAL A 64 -7.59 -0.11 11.23
C VAL A 64 -7.35 -1.56 10.75
N GLN A 65 -6.40 -1.82 9.84
CA GLN A 65 -6.02 -3.18 9.46
C GLN A 65 -5.19 -3.90 10.53
N HIS A 66 -4.49 -3.16 11.40
CA HIS A 66 -3.74 -3.72 12.53
C HIS A 66 -4.55 -3.81 13.82
N ALA A 67 -5.72 -3.17 13.87
CA ALA A 67 -6.73 -3.43 14.88
C ALA A 67 -7.39 -4.81 14.66
N LYS A 68 -6.63 -5.87 14.91
CA LYS A 68 -7.15 -7.23 15.08
C LYS A 68 -8.20 -7.18 16.21
N PRO A 69 -9.43 -7.71 16.04
CA PRO A 69 -10.32 -7.91 17.17
C PRO A 69 -9.63 -8.88 18.14
N GLN A 70 -9.28 -8.40 19.33
CA GLN A 70 -8.94 -9.28 20.45
C GLN A 70 -10.20 -10.08 20.79
N PRO A 71 -10.19 -11.42 20.72
CA PRO A 71 -11.23 -12.19 21.37
C PRO A 71 -11.05 -12.03 22.88
N GLU A 72 -12.14 -11.69 23.55
CA GLU A 72 -12.32 -11.74 25.01
C GLU A 72 -12.11 -13.16 25.54
#